data_AF-A0A2R6FKI9-F1
#
_entry.id   AF-A0A2R6FKI9-F1
#
_cell.length_a   1.000
_cell.length_b   1.000
_cell.length_c   1.000
_cell.angle_alpha   90.00
_cell.angle_beta   90.00
_cell.angle_gamma   90.00
#
_symmetry.space_group_name_H-M   'P 1'
#
loop_
_entity.id
_entity.type
_entity.pdbx_description
1 polymer ?
#
loop_
_entity_poly.entity_id
_entity_poly.type
_entity_poly.pdbx_seq_one_letter_code
_entity_poly.pdbx_strand_id
1 'polypeptide(L)'
;MGGWRHGNHKADTRGISPVVGTMLLVGIVILMSIAVAALAFGLSEPVETAPTATLAMTAGDCQYELRHTAGDPIDGNRTEFVGVEDPDALAGRTLTAGDSVQLEPTADRIELVYESGDLLGEPRGGRDAGERRAGGQRHRGRRR
;
A
#
# COMPACT_ATOMS: atom_id res chain seq x y z
N MET A 1 16.56 -73.12 -56.99
CA MET A 1 16.20 -71.74 -57.42
C MET A 1 15.26 -71.16 -56.38
N GLY A 2 15.79 -70.39 -55.42
CA GLY A 2 15.00 -69.79 -54.33
C GLY A 2 15.05 -68.27 -54.42
N GLY A 3 13.97 -67.66 -54.91
CA GLY A 3 13.84 -66.21 -55.09
C GLY A 3 12.85 -65.63 -54.08
N TRP A 4 13.42 -64.95 -53.09
CA TRP A 4 12.88 -64.23 -51.94
C TRP A 4 11.49 -63.57 -52.10
N ARG A 5 10.65 -63.81 -51.09
CA ARG A 5 9.39 -63.10 -50.81
C ARG A 5 9.70 -61.66 -50.40
N HIS A 6 9.16 -60.69 -51.12
CA HIS A 6 9.19 -59.30 -50.68
C HIS A 6 8.21 -59.13 -49.52
N GLY A 7 8.77 -58.93 -48.32
CA GLY A 7 8.00 -58.55 -47.14
C GLY A 7 7.43 -57.16 -47.31
N ASN A 8 6.12 -57.05 -47.09
CA ASN A 8 5.40 -55.78 -46.96
C ASN A 8 6.10 -54.88 -45.93
N HIS A 9 6.74 -53.81 -46.39
CA HIS A 9 7.18 -52.74 -45.51
C HIS A 9 5.96 -51.88 -45.22
N LYS A 10 5.21 -52.21 -44.16
CA LYS A 10 4.28 -51.26 -43.56
C LYS A 10 5.13 -50.16 -42.92
N ALA A 11 5.46 -49.13 -43.68
CA ALA A 11 5.92 -47.87 -43.10
C ALA A 11 4.72 -47.14 -42.49
N ASP A 12 4.11 -47.74 -41.47
CA ASP A 12 3.11 -47.09 -40.61
C ASP A 12 3.86 -46.35 -39.49
N THR A 13 4.71 -45.39 -39.88
CA THR A 13 5.20 -44.38 -38.94
C THR A 13 4.07 -43.38 -38.76
N ARG A 14 3.13 -43.77 -37.89
CA ARG A 14 1.96 -42.97 -37.50
C ARG A 14 2.40 -41.54 -37.24
N GLY A 15 1.75 -40.60 -37.93
CA GLY A 15 1.95 -39.15 -37.83
C GLY A 15 1.56 -38.59 -36.48
N ILE A 16 2.22 -39.05 -35.42
CA ILE A 16 1.99 -38.63 -34.03
C ILE A 16 3.09 -37.64 -33.58
N SER A 17 4.15 -37.43 -34.36
CA SER A 17 5.21 -36.49 -33.98
C SER A 17 4.84 -35.00 -34.11
N PRO A 18 4.00 -34.55 -35.07
CA PRO A 18 3.68 -33.12 -35.17
C PRO A 18 2.73 -32.63 -34.07
N VAL A 19 1.63 -33.34 -33.84
CA VAL A 19 0.55 -32.88 -32.95
C VAL A 19 0.97 -32.93 -31.48
N VAL A 20 1.71 -33.96 -31.08
CA VAL A 20 2.22 -34.08 -29.71
C VAL A 20 3.28 -33.00 -29.43
N GLY A 21 4.13 -32.69 -30.41
CA GLY A 21 5.08 -31.58 -30.31
C GLY A 21 4.39 -30.24 -30.13
N THR A 22 3.32 -29.97 -30.89
CA THR A 22 2.55 -28.74 -30.76
C THR A 22 1.84 -28.64 -29.41
N MET A 23 1.23 -29.72 -28.90
CA MET A 23 0.59 -29.69 -27.59
C MET A 23 1.60 -29.42 -26.47
N LEU A 24 2.79 -30.02 -26.54
CA LEU A 24 3.87 -29.75 -25.59
C LEU A 24 4.34 -28.30 -25.67
N LEU A 25 4.54 -27.78 -26.89
CA LEU A 25 4.94 -26.39 -27.11
C LEU A 25 3.91 -25.40 -26.56
N VAL A 26 2.62 -25.63 -26.84
CA VAL A 26 1.54 -24.78 -26.31
C VAL A 26 1.50 -24.85 -24.79
N GLY A 27 1.68 -26.05 -24.21
CA GLY A 27 1.75 -26.23 -22.76
C GLY A 27 2.84 -25.40 -22.10
N ILE A 28 4.07 -25.44 -22.63
CA ILE A 28 5.17 -24.64 -22.06
C ILE A 28 4.97 -23.14 -22.26
N VAL A 29 4.39 -22.71 -23.39
CA VAL A 29 4.08 -21.29 -23.63
C VAL A 29 3.03 -20.78 -22.64
N ILE A 30 1.98 -21.57 -22.36
CA ILE A 30 0.97 -21.21 -21.36
C ILE A 30 1.61 -21.09 -19.97
N LEU A 31 2.45 -22.07 -19.59
CA LEU A 31 3.16 -22.04 -18.31
C LEU A 31 4.04 -20.78 -18.19
N MET A 32 4.81 -20.47 -19.23
CA MET A 32 5.63 -19.26 -19.28
C MET A 32 4.79 -17.98 -19.25
N SER A 33 3.67 -17.94 -19.96
CA SER A 33 2.78 -16.79 -19.97
C SER A 33 2.19 -16.52 -18.58
N ILE A 34 1.79 -17.56 -17.85
CA ILE A 34 1.30 -17.42 -16.47
C ILE A 34 2.40 -16.90 -15.55
N ALA A 35 3.62 -17.43 -15.66
CA ALA A 35 4.75 -16.99 -14.85
C ALA A 35 5.09 -15.51 -15.10
N VAL A 36 5.15 -15.09 -16.37
CA VAL A 36 5.40 -13.68 -16.74
C VAL A 36 4.26 -12.79 -16.28
N ALA A 37 2.99 -13.21 -16.41
CA ALA A 37 1.85 -12.46 -15.91
C ALA A 37 1.90 -12.29 -14.39
N ALA A 38 2.21 -13.34 -13.64
CA ALA A 38 2.34 -13.28 -12.19
C ALA A 38 3.45 -12.30 -11.75
N LEU A 39 4.60 -12.31 -12.43
CA LEU A 39 5.67 -11.34 -12.16
C LEU A 39 5.27 -9.92 -12.57
N ALA A 40 4.62 -9.74 -13.72
CA ALA A 40 4.18 -8.43 -14.19
C ALA A 40 3.14 -7.82 -13.24
N PHE A 41 2.12 -8.59 -12.84
CA PHE A 41 1.09 -8.14 -11.91
C PHE A 41 1.62 -7.98 -10.48
N GLY A 42 2.52 -8.86 -10.03
CA GLY A 42 3.17 -8.73 -8.71
C GLY A 42 4.09 -7.52 -8.59
N LEU A 43 4.57 -6.98 -9.71
CA LEU A 43 5.33 -5.71 -9.75
C LEU A 43 4.44 -4.50 -10.09
N SER A 44 3.17 -4.72 -10.41
CA SER A 44 2.24 -3.68 -10.86
C SER A 44 1.34 -3.18 -9.72
N GLU A 45 1.63 -3.53 -8.47
CA GLU A 45 1.03 -2.84 -7.33
C GLU A 45 1.32 -1.34 -7.50
N PRO A 46 0.29 -0.48 -7.57
CA PRO A 46 0.50 0.94 -7.69
C PRO A 46 1.30 1.38 -6.47
N VAL A 47 2.55 1.84 -6.70
CA VAL A 47 3.28 2.54 -5.65
C VAL A 47 2.50 3.83 -5.42
N GLU A 48 1.74 3.88 -4.33
CA GLU A 48 1.06 5.10 -3.93
C GLU A 48 2.12 6.15 -3.62
N THR A 49 2.33 7.01 -4.60
CA THR A 49 3.31 8.09 -4.51
C THR A 49 2.69 9.23 -3.72
N ALA A 50 3.51 9.90 -2.90
CA ALA A 50 3.07 11.09 -2.19
C ALA A 50 2.50 12.15 -3.16
N PRO A 51 1.44 12.87 -2.78
CA PRO A 51 0.82 13.88 -3.63
C PRO A 51 1.82 14.99 -3.95
N THR A 52 1.83 15.45 -5.20
CA THR A 52 2.63 16.61 -5.60
C THR A 52 1.80 17.87 -5.41
N ALA A 53 1.97 18.52 -4.25
CA ALA A 53 1.24 19.73 -3.88
C ALA A 53 2.18 20.91 -3.56
N THR A 54 1.70 22.12 -3.80
CA THR A 54 2.39 23.36 -3.41
C THR A 54 1.66 24.01 -2.24
N LEU A 55 2.36 24.14 -1.12
CA LEU A 55 1.84 24.73 0.11
C LEU A 55 2.49 26.09 0.34
N ALA A 56 1.71 27.06 0.81
CA ALA A 56 2.20 28.35 1.25
C ALA A 56 1.95 28.50 2.75
N MET A 57 2.96 28.95 3.49
CA MET A 57 2.85 29.22 4.92
C MET A 57 2.92 30.73 5.14
N THR A 58 1.94 31.29 5.84
CA THR A 58 1.92 32.71 6.23
C THR A 58 1.92 32.82 7.74
N ALA A 59 2.91 33.51 8.31
CA ALA A 59 2.95 33.75 9.75
C ALA A 59 1.97 34.89 10.13
N GLY A 60 1.11 34.64 11.11
CA GLY A 60 0.36 35.64 11.84
C GLY A 60 0.95 35.90 13.23
N ASP A 61 0.23 36.63 14.08
CA ASP A 61 0.74 37.04 15.40
C ASP A 61 0.93 35.86 16.37
N CYS A 62 -0.04 34.93 16.42
CA CYS A 62 0.00 33.74 17.28
C CYS A 62 -0.28 32.42 16.54
N GLN A 63 -0.59 32.50 15.25
CA GLN A 63 -1.00 31.35 14.43
C GLN A 63 -0.35 31.45 13.05
N TYR A 64 -0.14 30.30 12.42
CA TYR A 64 0.38 30.18 11.07
C TYR A 64 -0.73 29.67 10.17
N GLU A 65 -0.94 30.34 9.04
CA GLU A 65 -1.89 29.89 8.03
C GLU A 65 -1.14 29.05 6.98
N LEU A 66 -1.46 27.76 6.93
CA LEU A 66 -1.03 26.87 5.86
C LEU A 66 -2.11 26.83 4.78
N ARG A 67 -1.76 27.19 3.55
CA ARG A 67 -2.66 27.21 2.40
C ARG A 67 -2.19 26.27 1.30
N HIS A 68 -3.09 25.43 0.79
CA HIS A 68 -2.86 24.67 -0.43
C HIS A 68 -3.09 25.56 -1.65
N THR A 69 -2.07 25.69 -2.48
CA THR A 69 -2.08 26.66 -3.60
C THR A 69 -2.30 26.01 -4.95
N ALA A 70 -1.74 24.81 -5.16
CA ALA A 70 -1.80 24.10 -6.43
C ALA A 70 -1.37 22.64 -6.26
N GLY A 71 -1.68 21.81 -7.25
CA GLY A 71 -1.27 20.40 -7.31
C GLY A 71 -2.33 19.44 -6.78
N ASP A 72 -1.88 18.25 -6.41
CA ASP A 72 -2.74 17.15 -6.01
C ASP A 72 -3.45 17.44 -4.66
N PRO A 73 -4.70 16.96 -4.48
CA PRO A 73 -5.35 16.98 -3.18
C PRO A 73 -4.53 16.23 -2.13
N ILE A 74 -4.53 16.73 -0.90
CA ILE A 74 -3.86 16.09 0.24
C ILE A 74 -4.93 15.48 1.14
N ASP A 75 -4.91 14.16 1.32
CA ASP A 75 -5.78 13.47 2.27
C ASP A 75 -5.26 13.66 3.69
N GLY A 76 -6.02 14.38 4.50
CA GLY A 76 -5.68 14.70 5.86
C GLY A 76 -5.65 13.50 6.81
N ASN A 77 -6.29 12.39 6.46
CA ASN A 77 -6.21 11.14 7.23
C ASN A 77 -4.87 10.42 7.04
N ARG A 78 -4.06 10.89 6.08
CA ARG A 78 -2.76 10.32 5.74
C ARG A 78 -1.63 11.32 6.00
N THR A 79 -1.93 12.34 6.78
CA THR A 79 -0.96 13.36 7.14
C THR A 79 -0.95 13.65 8.61
N GLU A 80 0.23 13.96 9.12
CA GLU A 80 0.45 14.40 10.49
C GLU A 80 1.30 15.68 10.45
N PHE A 81 0.97 16.64 11.31
CA PHE A 81 1.82 17.80 11.54
C PHE A 81 2.77 17.59 12.71
N VAL A 82 4.03 17.93 12.50
CA VAL A 82 5.05 17.97 13.56
C VAL A 82 5.39 19.42 13.87
N GLY A 83 5.50 19.75 15.16
CA GLY A 83 5.85 21.11 15.61
C GLY A 83 4.66 22.06 15.77
N VAL A 84 3.45 21.52 15.88
CA VAL A 84 2.20 22.26 16.14
C VAL A 84 1.50 21.73 17.40
N GLU A 85 0.49 22.44 17.91
CA GLU A 85 -0.31 22.02 19.07
C GLU A 85 -1.25 20.86 18.71
N ASP A 86 -1.88 20.93 17.54
CA ASP A 86 -2.77 19.89 17.02
C ASP A 86 -2.12 19.15 15.82
N PRO A 87 -1.49 17.97 16.05
CA PRO A 87 -0.84 17.20 14.99
C PRO A 87 -1.84 16.66 13.97
N ASP A 88 -3.11 16.51 14.35
CA ASP A 88 -4.19 15.93 13.56
C ASP A 88 -5.11 17.01 12.96
N ALA A 89 -4.63 18.25 12.80
CA ALA A 89 -5.44 19.38 12.33
C ALA A 89 -6.07 19.20 10.92
N LEU A 90 -5.63 18.20 10.15
CA LEU A 90 -6.24 17.81 8.87
C LEU A 90 -7.08 16.52 8.93
N ALA A 91 -7.19 15.86 10.08
CA ALA A 91 -7.92 14.60 10.20
C ALA A 91 -9.39 14.75 9.74
N GLY A 92 -9.86 13.78 8.96
CA GLY A 92 -11.23 13.75 8.44
C GLY A 92 -11.51 14.70 7.27
N ARG A 93 -10.53 15.42 6.74
CA ARG A 93 -10.72 16.32 5.58
C ARG A 93 -9.67 16.11 4.49
N THR A 94 -10.01 16.52 3.28
CA THR A 94 -9.08 16.61 2.15
C THR A 94 -8.77 18.08 1.91
N LEU A 95 -7.49 18.43 1.81
CA LEU A 95 -7.03 19.77 1.48
C LEU A 95 -6.88 19.90 -0.04
N THR A 96 -7.60 20.84 -0.63
CA THR A 96 -7.59 21.15 -2.07
C THR A 96 -7.13 22.58 -2.33
N ALA A 97 -6.85 22.92 -3.59
CA ALA A 97 -6.37 24.25 -3.95
C ALA A 97 -7.33 25.35 -3.51
N GLY A 98 -6.82 26.28 -2.71
CA GLY A 98 -7.57 27.37 -2.09
C GLY A 98 -7.93 27.13 -0.62
N ASP A 99 -7.87 25.88 -0.15
CA ASP A 99 -8.13 25.57 1.26
C ASP A 99 -6.97 26.02 2.15
N SER A 100 -7.30 26.50 3.35
CA SER A 100 -6.33 26.77 4.40
C SER A 100 -6.69 26.14 5.74
N VAL A 101 -5.67 25.98 6.57
CA VAL A 101 -5.75 25.51 7.95
C VAL A 101 -4.88 26.40 8.83
N GLN A 102 -5.38 26.72 10.02
CA GLN A 102 -4.63 27.46 11.02
C GLN A 102 -3.88 26.48 11.90
N LEU A 103 -2.60 26.77 12.13
CA LEU A 103 -1.70 25.96 12.93
C LEU A 103 -1.13 26.81 14.06
N GLU A 104 -1.14 26.26 15.27
CA GLU A 104 -0.52 26.86 16.44
C GLU A 104 0.87 26.24 16.63
N PRO A 105 1.96 26.95 16.28
CA PRO A 105 3.30 26.39 16.34
C PRO A 105 3.71 26.13 17.80
N THR A 106 4.23 24.93 18.05
CA THR A 106 4.89 24.56 19.31
C THR A 106 6.41 24.48 19.17
N ALA A 107 6.92 24.57 17.93
CA ALA A 107 8.34 24.57 17.59
C ALA A 107 8.65 25.57 16.46
N ASP A 108 9.94 25.90 16.29
CA ASP A 108 10.43 26.80 15.23
C ASP A 108 10.27 26.22 13.81
N ARG A 109 10.00 24.92 13.70
CA ARG A 109 9.87 24.19 12.44
C ARG A 109 8.59 23.38 12.46
N ILE A 110 7.73 23.65 11.47
CA ILE A 110 6.53 22.88 11.20
C ILE A 110 6.82 21.96 10.01
N GLU A 111 6.51 20.68 10.17
CA GLU A 111 6.59 19.69 9.08
C GLU A 111 5.22 19.08 8.82
N LEU A 112 4.86 18.92 7.55
CA LEU A 112 3.74 18.10 7.14
C LEU A 112 4.30 16.77 6.64
N VAL A 113 4.01 15.69 7.35
CA VAL A 113 4.43 14.33 7.01
C VAL A 113 3.27 13.65 6.30
N TYR A 114 3.53 13.04 5.15
CA TYR A 114 2.55 12.22 4.43
C TYR A 114 2.93 10.74 4.55
N GLU A 115 1.99 9.91 5.01
CA GLU A 115 2.16 8.46 5.05
C GLU A 115 1.72 7.85 3.71
N SER A 116 2.69 7.52 2.86
CA SER A 116 2.45 6.58 1.76
C SER A 116 2.05 5.24 2.38
N GLY A 117 1.01 4.61 1.83
CA GLY A 117 0.51 3.34 2.32
C GLY A 117 1.61 2.29 2.11
N ASP A 118 2.41 2.07 3.14
CA ASP A 118 3.43 1.03 3.09
C ASP A 118 2.68 -0.30 3.20
N LEU A 119 2.84 -1.15 2.21
CA LEU A 119 2.16 -2.45 2.08
C LEU A 119 2.64 -3.49 3.12
N LEU A 120 3.17 -3.04 4.26
CA LEU A 120 3.44 -3.85 5.43
C LEU A 120 2.44 -3.46 6.51
N GLY A 121 1.26 -4.06 6.43
CA GLY A 121 0.19 -3.89 7.39
C GLY A 121 0.65 -4.26 8.81
N GLU A 122 1.10 -3.27 9.57
CA GLU A 122 0.95 -3.27 11.01
C GLU A 122 -0.13 -2.25 11.36
N PRO A 123 -1.34 -2.70 11.76
CA PRO A 123 -2.30 -1.78 12.36
C PRO A 123 -1.67 -1.22 13.63
N ARG A 124 -1.43 0.09 13.67
CA ARG A 124 -1.05 0.78 14.91
C ARG A 124 -2.16 0.55 15.92
N GLY A 125 -1.91 -0.39 16.83
CA GLY A 125 -2.68 -0.59 18.03
C GLY A 125 -2.75 0.74 18.77
N GLY A 126 -3.97 1.19 18.99
CA GLY A 126 -4.27 2.41 19.73
C GLY A 126 -3.44 2.45 21.00
N ARG A 127 -2.74 3.57 21.18
CA ARG A 127 -2.24 4.01 22.48
C ARG A 127 -3.44 4.39 23.34
N ASP A 128 -4.29 3.42 23.63
CA ASP A 128 -5.29 3.55 24.67
C ASP A 128 -4.61 3.28 26.00
N ALA A 129 -4.48 4.39 26.72
CA ALA A 129 -4.75 4.46 28.14
C ALA A 129 -3.88 3.55 29.00
N GLY A 130 -2.72 4.10 29.34
CA GLY A 130 -2.18 3.92 30.68
C GLY A 130 -3.19 4.43 31.72
N GLU A 131 -4.16 3.60 32.10
CA GLU A 131 -4.97 3.82 33.29
C GLU A 131 -4.23 3.27 34.52
N ARG A 132 -3.23 4.06 34.93
CA ARG A 132 -2.81 4.07 36.33
C ARG A 132 -3.96 4.65 37.14
N ARG A 133 -4.32 3.92 38.22
CA ARG A 133 -4.84 4.39 39.52
C ARG A 133 -6.19 3.76 39.91
N ALA A 134 -6.10 2.64 40.63
CA ALA A 134 -7.02 2.37 41.73
C ALA A 134 -6.19 1.85 42.92
N GLY A 135 -5.49 2.79 43.56
CA GLY A 135 -4.99 2.60 44.90
C GLY A 135 -6.14 2.68 45.90
N GLY A 136 -6.14 1.73 46.85
CA GLY A 136 -6.50 1.98 48.24
C GLY A 136 -7.98 2.22 48.56
N GLN A 137 -8.68 1.15 48.94
CA GLN A 137 -9.68 1.25 50.01
C GLN A 137 -9.66 0.00 50.90
N ARG A 138 -8.70 0.00 51.81
CA ARG A 138 -8.82 -0.70 53.09
C ARG A 138 -9.55 0.23 54.04
N HIS A 139 -10.79 -0.07 54.43
CA HIS A 139 -11.24 0.18 55.80
C HIS A 139 -12.57 -0.51 56.15
N ARG A 140 -12.44 -1.46 57.08
CA ARG A 140 -13.33 -1.83 58.19
C ARG A 140 -14.84 -1.98 57.96
N GLY A 141 -15.30 -3.21 58.21
CA GLY A 141 -16.08 -3.45 59.43
C GLY A 141 -17.28 -4.39 59.29
N ARG A 142 -17.42 -5.25 60.31
CA ARG A 142 -18.69 -5.69 60.93
C ARG A 142 -19.28 -7.01 60.43
N ARG A 143 -18.97 -8.11 61.15
CA ARG A 143 -19.89 -9.18 61.67
C ARG A 143 -19.17 -9.82 62.87
N ARG A 144 -19.65 -9.66 64.11
CA ARG A 144 -20.60 -10.55 64.80
C ARG A 144 -20.36 -12.02 64.53
#